data_AF-A0A357FU48-F1
#
_entry.id   AF-A0A357FU48-F1
#
_cell.length_a   1.000
_cell.length_b   1.000
_cell.length_c   1.000
_cell.angle_alpha   90.00
_cell.angle_beta   90.00
_cell.angle_gamma   90.00
#
_symmetry.space_group_name_H-M   'P 1'
#
loop_
_entity.id
_entity.type
_entity.pdbx_description
1 polymer ?
#
loop_
_entity_poly.entity_id
_entity_poly.type
_entity_poly.pdbx_seq_one_letter_code
_entity_poly.pdbx_strand_id
1 'polypeptide(L)'
;MTTFILPLAALGGWQLGAAAILALLILVLVLVIATFFMTWLRAKLSGATVGFPTLIAMRLRRVPASLIVDARITAVKAGIEVSANDLEAHYLAEGNVIQTVQSIIAADKANIGLDWQRACAIDLATKGTGKSVLEAVRTSINPKVIECPAADSGRATIDGVAKDGIQVKARARVTVRSNLDNYVGSALEETIIARVGEGIVTTIGSADSYKSVLESP
;
A
#
# COMPACT_ATOMS: atom_id res chain seq x y z
N MET A 1 -39.76 64.74 -6.26
CA MET A 1 -40.91 63.83 -6.40
C MET A 1 -40.47 62.70 -7.29
N THR A 2 -40.30 61.44 -6.91
CA THR A 2 -40.68 60.67 -5.72
C THR A 2 -39.74 59.46 -5.69
N THR A 3 -38.97 59.32 -4.62
CA THR A 3 -38.12 58.17 -4.34
C THR A 3 -39.01 56.96 -4.03
N PHE A 4 -38.95 55.93 -4.87
CA PHE A 4 -39.56 54.63 -4.60
C PHE A 4 -38.71 53.88 -3.58
N ILE A 5 -38.97 54.16 -2.32
CA ILE A 5 -38.47 53.40 -1.17
C ILE A 5 -39.30 52.11 -1.15
N LEU A 6 -38.70 50.99 -1.55
CA LEU A 6 -39.28 49.67 -1.34
C LEU A 6 -39.56 49.51 0.17
N PRO A 7 -40.77 49.10 0.57
CA PRO A 7 -41.11 49.00 1.97
C PRO A 7 -40.38 47.78 2.55
N LEU A 8 -39.32 48.03 3.30
CA LEU A 8 -38.65 47.04 4.15
C LEU A 8 -39.53 46.59 5.34
N ALA A 9 -40.80 47.03 5.39
CA ALA A 9 -41.73 46.88 6.51
C ALA A 9 -42.96 46.01 6.19
N ALA A 10 -42.86 45.12 5.20
CA ALA A 10 -43.91 44.14 4.91
C ALA A 10 -43.33 42.78 4.50
N LEU A 11 -42.20 42.39 5.11
CA LEU A 11 -41.78 41.00 5.10
C LEU A 11 -42.17 40.39 6.44
N GLY A 12 -43.17 39.52 6.45
CA GLY A 12 -43.58 38.81 7.67
C GLY A 12 -42.36 38.12 8.29
N GLY A 13 -42.32 37.94 9.63
CA GLY A 13 -41.18 37.30 10.30
C GLY A 13 -40.73 35.96 9.68
N TRP A 14 -41.65 35.29 8.97
CA TRP A 14 -41.40 34.12 8.14
C TRP A 14 -40.46 34.35 6.94
N GLN A 15 -40.51 35.52 6.28
CA GLN A 15 -39.68 35.84 5.10
C GLN A 15 -38.24 36.20 5.48
N LEU A 16 -38.00 36.83 6.62
CA LEU A 16 -36.65 37.00 7.18
C LEU A 16 -36.06 35.65 7.63
N GLY A 17 -36.89 34.78 8.21
CA GLY A 17 -36.51 33.40 8.51
C GLY A 17 -36.17 32.59 7.26
N ALA A 18 -36.99 32.67 6.21
CA ALA A 18 -36.75 32.01 4.93
C ALA A 18 -35.49 32.54 4.23
N ALA A 19 -35.25 33.86 4.27
CA ALA A 19 -34.03 34.47 3.73
C ALA A 19 -32.77 34.04 4.50
N ALA A 20 -32.85 33.93 5.83
CA ALA A 20 -31.74 33.43 6.65
C ALA A 20 -31.44 31.94 6.38
N ILE A 21 -32.47 31.11 6.23
CA ILE A 21 -32.32 29.69 5.87
C ILE A 21 -31.74 29.55 4.46
N LEU A 22 -32.22 30.34 3.49
CA LEU A 22 -31.71 30.33 2.12
C LEU A 22 -30.24 30.81 2.06
N ALA A 23 -29.89 31.86 2.80
CA ALA A 23 -28.51 32.34 2.90
C ALA A 23 -27.60 31.29 3.54
N LEU A 24 -28.05 30.58 4.58
CA LEU A 24 -27.34 29.47 5.19
C LEU A 24 -27.14 28.32 4.19
N LEU A 25 -28.19 27.97 3.41
CA LEU A 25 -28.13 26.92 2.40
C LEU A 25 -27.14 27.26 1.28
N ILE A 26 -27.14 28.52 0.82
CA ILE A 26 -26.18 29.02 -0.17
C ILE A 26 -24.76 29.03 0.41
N LEU A 27 -24.57 29.45 1.66
CA LEU A 27 -23.27 29.44 2.33
C LEU A 27 -22.71 28.01 2.41
N VAL A 28 -23.53 27.04 2.82
CA VAL A 28 -23.15 25.61 2.87
C VAL A 28 -22.81 25.10 1.47
N LEU A 29 -23.62 25.44 0.46
CA LEU A 29 -23.38 25.07 -0.93
C LEU A 29 -22.05 25.63 -1.45
N VAL A 30 -21.74 26.90 -1.16
CA VAL A 30 -20.48 27.56 -1.54
C VAL A 30 -19.29 26.92 -0.84
N LEU A 31 -19.40 26.56 0.44
CA LEU A 31 -18.32 25.91 1.19
C LEU A 31 -18.06 24.48 0.66
N VAL A 32 -19.11 23.76 0.29
CA VAL A 32 -18.99 22.48 -0.41
C VAL A 32 -18.36 22.67 -1.80
N ILE A 33 -18.73 23.67 -2.58
CA ILE A 33 -18.12 23.91 -3.89
C ILE A 33 -16.64 24.33 -3.76
N ALA A 34 -16.29 25.14 -2.77
CA ALA A 34 -14.92 25.61 -2.55
C ALA A 34 -13.96 24.46 -2.20
N THR A 35 -14.40 23.51 -1.38
CA THR A 35 -13.61 22.30 -1.07
C THR A 35 -13.41 21.41 -2.31
N PHE A 36 -14.41 21.31 -3.20
CA PHE A 36 -14.29 20.61 -4.47
C PHE A 36 -13.36 21.31 -5.45
N PHE A 37 -13.37 22.65 -5.47
CA PHE A 37 -12.55 23.45 -6.36
C PHE A 37 -11.05 23.30 -6.05
N MET A 38 -10.67 23.25 -4.76
CA MET A 38 -9.27 23.00 -4.35
C MET A 38 -8.75 21.64 -4.85
N THR A 39 -9.54 20.57 -4.70
CA THR A 39 -9.17 19.21 -5.14
C THR A 39 -9.13 19.10 -6.66
N TRP A 40 -10.09 19.70 -7.35
CA TRP A 40 -10.12 19.74 -8.82
C TRP A 40 -8.97 20.55 -9.40
N LEU A 41 -8.63 21.70 -8.79
CA LEU A 41 -7.53 22.54 -9.22
C LEU A 41 -6.18 21.82 -9.06
N ARG A 42 -5.98 21.07 -7.96
CA ARG A 42 -4.79 20.21 -7.79
C ARG A 42 -4.68 19.13 -8.85
N ALA A 43 -5.80 18.49 -9.20
CA ALA A 43 -5.86 17.47 -10.26
C ALA A 43 -5.51 18.08 -11.63
N LYS A 44 -6.08 19.24 -11.96
CA LYS A 44 -5.88 19.94 -13.24
C LYS A 44 -4.45 20.49 -13.40
N LEU A 45 -3.89 21.09 -12.34
CA LEU A 45 -2.52 21.63 -12.35
C LEU A 45 -1.45 20.53 -12.45
N SER A 46 -1.80 19.30 -12.10
CA SER A 46 -0.88 18.16 -12.12
C SER A 46 -1.02 17.27 -13.35
N GLY A 47 -1.78 17.67 -14.37
CA GLY A 47 -1.99 16.89 -15.59
C GLY A 47 -2.91 15.66 -15.44
N ALA A 48 -3.34 15.36 -14.21
CA ALA A 48 -4.27 14.29 -13.90
C ALA A 48 -5.71 14.81 -14.07
N THR A 49 -6.18 15.02 -15.31
CA THR A 49 -7.54 15.48 -15.57
C THR A 49 -8.56 14.46 -15.06
N VAL A 50 -9.23 14.77 -13.95
CA VAL A 50 -10.44 14.08 -13.50
C VAL A 50 -11.61 15.02 -13.80
N GLY A 51 -12.57 14.58 -14.58
CA GLY A 51 -13.75 15.38 -14.91
C GLY A 51 -14.55 15.72 -13.64
N PHE A 52 -15.19 16.89 -13.62
CA PHE A 52 -16.21 17.21 -12.62
C PHE A 52 -17.27 16.10 -12.43
N PRO A 53 -17.83 15.46 -13.48
CA PRO A 53 -18.80 14.38 -13.30
C PRO A 53 -18.21 13.13 -12.62
N THR A 54 -16.95 12.78 -12.89
CA THR A 54 -16.27 11.66 -12.23
C THR A 54 -16.01 11.93 -10.74
N LEU A 55 -15.68 13.16 -10.35
CA LEU A 55 -15.54 13.53 -8.92
C LEU A 55 -16.86 13.44 -8.17
N ILE A 56 -17.97 13.82 -8.82
CA ILE A 56 -19.32 13.70 -8.26
C ILE A 56 -19.71 12.21 -8.12
N ALA A 57 -19.41 11.38 -9.13
CA ALA A 57 -19.64 9.94 -9.10
C ALA A 57 -18.86 9.23 -7.98
N MET A 58 -17.59 9.60 -7.76
CA MET A 58 -16.76 9.09 -6.65
C MET A 58 -17.36 9.41 -5.29
N ARG A 59 -17.91 10.62 -5.11
CA ARG A 59 -18.59 11.01 -3.87
C ARG A 59 -19.85 10.18 -3.63
N LEU A 60 -20.62 9.89 -4.68
CA LEU A 60 -21.82 9.04 -4.60
C LEU A 60 -21.46 7.58 -4.24
N ARG A 61 -20.31 7.10 -4.71
CA ARG A 61 -19.73 5.78 -4.38
C ARG A 61 -18.97 5.74 -3.05
N ARG A 62 -19.01 6.82 -2.24
CA ARG A 62 -18.29 6.97 -0.95
C ARG A 62 -16.77 6.78 -1.04
N VAL A 63 -16.16 7.12 -2.17
CA VAL A 63 -14.69 7.09 -2.34
C VAL A 63 -14.11 8.48 -2.01
N PRO A 64 -13.05 8.59 -1.18
CA PRO A 64 -12.40 9.86 -0.88
C PRO A 64 -11.62 10.36 -2.11
N ALA A 65 -12.24 11.26 -2.88
CA ALA A 65 -11.67 11.81 -4.10
C ALA A 65 -10.28 12.47 -3.90
N SER A 66 -9.99 13.03 -2.72
CA SER A 66 -8.68 13.62 -2.42
C SER A 66 -7.56 12.58 -2.51
N LEU A 67 -7.77 11.39 -1.93
CA LEU A 67 -6.75 10.34 -1.90
C LEU A 67 -6.45 9.81 -3.31
N ILE A 68 -7.49 9.61 -4.12
CA ILE A 68 -7.35 9.14 -5.51
C ILE A 68 -6.62 10.18 -6.36
N VAL A 69 -6.95 11.46 -6.19
CA VAL A 69 -6.26 12.56 -6.90
C VAL A 69 -4.80 12.62 -6.48
N ASP A 70 -4.48 12.60 -5.19
CA ASP A 70 -3.10 12.69 -4.70
C ASP A 70 -2.24 11.50 -5.16
N ALA A 71 -2.80 10.29 -5.13
CA ALA A 71 -2.16 9.09 -5.67
C ALA A 71 -1.90 9.23 -7.18
N ARG A 72 -2.90 9.70 -7.94
CA ARG A 72 -2.76 9.90 -9.39
C ARG A 72 -1.72 10.96 -9.75
N ILE A 73 -1.69 12.08 -9.01
CA ILE A 73 -0.67 13.13 -9.17
C ILE A 73 0.73 12.54 -9.00
N THR A 74 0.90 11.67 -7.99
CA THR A 74 2.18 11.03 -7.70
C THR A 74 2.60 10.07 -8.82
N ALA A 75 1.66 9.27 -9.34
CA ALA A 75 1.90 8.35 -10.46
C ALA A 75 2.29 9.09 -11.75
N VAL A 76 1.50 10.10 -12.13
CA VAL A 76 1.74 10.87 -13.36
C VAL A 76 3.07 11.64 -13.29
N LYS A 77 3.42 12.21 -12.13
CA LYS A 77 4.72 12.86 -11.93
C LYS A 77 5.90 11.91 -12.01
N ALA A 78 5.69 10.62 -11.78
CA ALA A 78 6.71 9.59 -11.96
C ALA A 78 6.76 9.05 -13.39
N GLY A 79 5.90 9.52 -14.30
CA GLY A 79 5.84 9.03 -15.68
C GLY A 79 4.97 7.78 -15.86
N ILE A 80 4.22 7.35 -14.84
CA ILE A 80 3.36 6.18 -14.89
C ILE A 80 1.91 6.65 -15.08
N GLU A 81 1.32 6.31 -16.22
CA GLU A 81 -0.06 6.64 -16.53
C GLU A 81 -1.02 5.61 -15.90
N VAL A 82 -1.63 5.98 -14.78
CA VAL A 82 -2.71 5.19 -14.15
C VAL A 82 -4.04 5.91 -14.29
N SER A 83 -5.06 5.17 -14.73
CA SER A 83 -6.43 5.68 -14.84
C SER A 83 -7.02 5.96 -13.46
N ALA A 84 -7.78 7.06 -13.35
CA ALA A 84 -8.53 7.36 -12.14
C ALA A 84 -9.57 6.26 -11.80
N ASN A 85 -10.11 5.60 -12.83
CA ASN A 85 -11.08 4.52 -12.64
C ASN A 85 -10.43 3.27 -12.02
N ASP A 86 -9.18 2.96 -12.40
CA ASP A 86 -8.48 1.78 -11.87
C ASP A 86 -8.04 2.02 -10.42
N LEU A 87 -7.63 3.25 -10.09
CA LEU A 87 -7.35 3.67 -8.72
C LEU A 87 -8.62 3.59 -7.85
N GLU A 88 -9.77 4.02 -8.39
CA GLU A 88 -11.06 3.90 -7.72
C GLU A 88 -11.47 2.44 -7.51
N ALA A 89 -11.34 1.61 -8.54
CA ALA A 89 -11.63 0.18 -8.45
C ALA A 89 -10.78 -0.52 -7.39
N HIS A 90 -9.47 -0.18 -7.32
CA HIS A 90 -8.58 -0.72 -6.30
C HIS A 90 -8.96 -0.26 -4.89
N TYR A 91 -9.36 1.01 -4.73
CA TYR A 91 -9.86 1.52 -3.45
C TYR A 91 -11.16 0.83 -3.02
N LEU A 92 -12.08 0.60 -3.95
CA LEU A 92 -13.35 -0.10 -3.69
C LEU A 92 -13.15 -1.59 -3.38
N ALA A 93 -12.09 -2.20 -3.91
CA ALA A 93 -11.62 -3.53 -3.50
C ALA A 93 -10.94 -3.53 -2.12
N GLU A 94 -10.97 -2.40 -1.41
CA GLU A 94 -10.34 -2.18 -0.11
C GLU A 94 -8.81 -2.37 -0.15
N GLY A 95 -8.18 -2.04 -1.28
CA GLY A 95 -6.73 -2.01 -1.44
C GLY A 95 -6.11 -0.67 -1.01
N ASN A 96 -4.81 -0.71 -0.71
CA ASN A 96 -4.03 0.47 -0.38
C ASN A 96 -3.46 1.14 -1.64
N VAL A 97 -4.20 2.11 -2.16
CA VAL A 97 -3.85 2.86 -3.38
C VAL A 97 -2.51 3.59 -3.25
N ILE A 98 -2.25 4.26 -2.11
CA ILE A 98 -1.04 5.06 -1.91
C ILE A 98 0.20 4.16 -1.96
N GLN A 99 0.15 3.05 -1.24
CA GLN A 99 1.28 2.12 -1.16
C GLN A 99 1.53 1.41 -2.50
N THR A 100 0.46 1.08 -3.23
CA THR A 100 0.55 0.45 -4.55
C THR A 100 1.17 1.39 -5.58
N VAL A 101 0.79 2.67 -5.59
CA VAL A 101 1.43 3.66 -6.48
C VAL A 101 2.92 3.83 -6.11
N GLN A 102 3.24 3.93 -4.82
CA GLN A 102 4.63 4.07 -4.37
C GLN A 102 5.49 2.85 -4.73
N SER A 103 4.93 1.63 -4.66
CA SER A 103 5.66 0.42 -5.01
C SER A 103 5.98 0.33 -6.50
N ILE A 104 5.05 0.73 -7.38
CA ILE A 104 5.29 0.80 -8.82
C ILE A 104 6.36 1.84 -9.16
N ILE A 105 6.30 3.03 -8.55
CA ILE A 105 7.33 4.06 -8.74
C ILE A 105 8.71 3.55 -8.28
N ALA A 106 8.77 2.83 -7.16
CA ALA A 106 10.01 2.25 -6.69
C ALA A 106 10.53 1.13 -7.61
N ALA A 107 9.63 0.31 -8.17
CA ALA A 107 9.97 -0.74 -9.10
C ALA A 107 10.49 -0.18 -10.43
N ASP A 108 9.82 0.83 -10.98
CA ASP A 108 10.21 1.53 -12.21
C ASP A 108 11.60 2.16 -12.08
N LYS A 109 11.87 2.86 -10.97
CA LYS A 109 13.20 3.43 -10.67
C LYS A 109 14.30 2.37 -10.49
N ALA A 110 13.93 1.16 -10.11
CA ALA A 110 14.84 0.03 -9.98
C ALA A 110 14.92 -0.84 -11.24
N ASN A 111 14.27 -0.42 -12.34
CA ASN A 111 14.18 -1.16 -13.59
C ASN A 111 13.57 -2.57 -13.43
N ILE A 112 12.61 -2.71 -12.50
CA ILE A 112 11.84 -3.92 -12.26
C ILE A 112 10.45 -3.73 -12.90
N GLY A 113 10.10 -4.58 -13.86
CA GLY A 113 8.81 -4.53 -14.53
C GLY A 113 7.67 -4.95 -13.60
N LEU A 114 6.96 -3.97 -13.01
CA LEU A 114 5.75 -4.18 -12.22
C LEU A 114 4.58 -3.42 -12.85
N ASP A 115 3.63 -4.17 -13.39
CA ASP A 115 2.40 -3.60 -13.95
C ASP A 115 1.39 -3.22 -12.85
N TRP A 116 0.52 -2.25 -13.14
CA TRP A 116 -0.56 -1.81 -12.24
C TRP A 116 -1.42 -2.97 -11.74
N GLN A 117 -1.88 -3.83 -12.64
CA GLN A 117 -2.79 -4.94 -12.30
C GLN A 117 -2.10 -5.95 -11.39
N ARG A 118 -0.81 -6.19 -11.63
CA ARG A 118 0.02 -7.08 -10.79
C ARG A 118 0.24 -6.48 -9.41
N ALA A 119 0.53 -5.19 -9.31
CA ALA A 119 0.69 -4.50 -8.04
C ALA A 119 -0.59 -4.58 -7.21
N CYS A 120 -1.76 -4.36 -7.84
CA CYS A 120 -3.07 -4.54 -7.20
C CYS A 120 -3.30 -5.97 -6.73
N ALA A 121 -2.97 -6.98 -7.54
CA ALA A 121 -3.12 -8.38 -7.16
C ALA A 121 -2.26 -8.74 -5.94
N ILE A 122 -1.01 -8.25 -5.88
CA ILE A 122 -0.12 -8.45 -4.73
C ILE A 122 -0.68 -7.74 -3.50
N ASP A 123 -1.15 -6.50 -3.61
CA ASP A 123 -1.71 -5.73 -2.50
C ASP A 123 -2.91 -6.45 -1.87
N LEU A 124 -3.88 -6.84 -2.70
CA LEU A 124 -5.08 -7.56 -2.26
C LEU A 124 -4.73 -8.91 -1.63
N ALA A 125 -3.77 -9.64 -2.20
CA ALA A 125 -3.33 -10.92 -1.65
C ALA A 125 -2.58 -10.77 -0.32
N THR A 126 -1.87 -9.66 -0.11
CA THR A 126 -1.10 -9.42 1.13
C THR A 126 -1.94 -8.90 2.28
N LYS A 127 -3.20 -8.53 2.02
CA LYS A 127 -4.11 -7.98 3.03
C LYS A 127 -4.24 -8.92 4.24
N GLY A 128 -3.84 -8.43 5.41
CA GLY A 128 -3.92 -9.18 6.68
C GLY A 128 -2.72 -10.08 6.98
N THR A 129 -1.72 -10.18 6.09
CA THR A 129 -0.55 -11.06 6.29
C THR A 129 0.68 -10.35 6.86
N GLY A 130 0.56 -9.06 7.22
CA GLY A 130 1.68 -8.21 7.65
C GLY A 130 2.66 -7.85 6.52
N LYS A 131 2.57 -8.51 5.37
CA LYS A 131 3.32 -8.22 4.14
C LYS A 131 2.69 -7.08 3.37
N SER A 132 3.48 -6.47 2.50
CA SER A 132 3.13 -5.22 1.84
C SER A 132 3.80 -5.17 0.46
N VAL A 133 3.11 -4.66 -0.58
CA VAL A 133 3.68 -4.58 -1.95
C VAL A 133 4.97 -3.75 -1.97
N LEU A 134 4.97 -2.67 -1.21
CA LEU A 134 6.13 -1.80 -1.07
C LEU A 134 7.33 -2.53 -0.45
N GLU A 135 7.08 -3.37 0.55
CA GLU A 135 8.14 -4.20 1.15
C GLU A 135 8.64 -5.26 0.16
N ALA A 136 7.74 -5.89 -0.60
CA ALA A 136 8.11 -6.84 -1.65
C ALA A 136 9.09 -6.22 -2.67
N VAL A 137 8.79 -5.00 -3.14
CA VAL A 137 9.66 -4.27 -4.08
C VAL A 137 10.99 -3.93 -3.42
N ARG A 138 10.97 -3.41 -2.18
CA ARG A 138 12.19 -3.05 -1.44
C ARG A 138 13.11 -4.26 -1.23
N THR A 139 12.57 -5.41 -0.85
CA THR A 139 13.33 -6.65 -0.65
C THR A 139 13.81 -7.26 -1.96
N SER A 140 13.18 -6.94 -3.08
CA SER A 140 13.67 -7.31 -4.41
C SER A 140 14.91 -6.50 -4.81
N ILE A 141 14.92 -5.21 -4.48
CA ILE A 141 16.04 -4.29 -4.76
C ILE A 141 17.21 -4.55 -3.81
N ASN A 142 16.91 -4.59 -2.51
CA ASN A 142 17.87 -4.79 -1.43
C ASN A 142 17.53 -6.10 -0.71
N PRO A 143 18.26 -7.19 -0.98
CA PRO A 143 18.04 -8.46 -0.31
C PRO A 143 18.12 -8.32 1.21
N LYS A 144 17.21 -9.00 1.91
CA LYS A 144 17.17 -9.02 3.38
C LYS A 144 17.98 -10.22 3.87
N VAL A 145 18.80 -10.01 4.91
CA VAL A 145 19.48 -11.10 5.61
C VAL A 145 18.60 -11.53 6.78
N ILE A 146 18.23 -12.82 6.78
CA ILE A 146 17.49 -13.46 7.87
C ILE A 146 18.44 -14.41 8.60
N GLU A 147 18.52 -14.27 9.91
CA GLU A 147 19.29 -15.20 10.75
C GLU A 147 18.41 -16.40 11.14
N CYS A 148 18.95 -17.60 11.00
CA CYS A 148 18.33 -18.86 11.40
C CYS A 148 19.23 -19.53 12.45
N PRO A 149 18.78 -19.71 13.71
CA PRO A 149 17.49 -19.33 14.29
C PRO A 149 17.36 -17.80 14.49
N ALA A 150 16.13 -17.31 14.60
CA ALA A 150 15.88 -15.88 14.72
C ALA A 150 16.42 -15.32 16.05
N ALA A 151 16.90 -14.08 16.04
CA ALA A 151 17.54 -13.44 17.19
C ALA A 151 16.62 -13.31 18.42
N ASP A 152 15.31 -13.37 18.21
CA ASP A 152 14.24 -13.34 19.21
C ASP A 152 13.82 -14.72 19.71
N SER A 153 14.26 -15.81 19.07
CA SER A 153 13.73 -17.16 19.30
C SER A 153 14.24 -17.85 20.59
N GLY A 154 14.95 -17.14 21.48
CA GLY A 154 15.49 -17.66 22.74
C GLY A 154 16.56 -18.76 22.62
N ARG A 155 16.79 -19.28 21.41
CA ARG A 155 17.81 -20.27 21.07
C ARG A 155 18.81 -19.63 20.12
N ALA A 156 20.09 -19.65 20.48
CA ALA A 156 21.15 -19.03 19.71
C ALA A 156 21.68 -19.92 18.56
N THR A 157 21.42 -21.22 18.61
CA THR A 157 21.94 -22.20 17.65
C THR A 157 20.89 -23.26 17.30
N ILE A 158 20.99 -23.77 16.08
CA ILE A 158 20.31 -25.00 15.67
C ILE A 158 21.25 -26.15 16.02
N ASP A 159 20.75 -27.09 16.80
CA ASP A 159 21.53 -28.22 17.30
C ASP A 159 21.11 -29.50 16.58
N GLY A 160 22.08 -30.28 16.09
CA GLY A 160 21.87 -31.60 15.49
C GLY A 160 22.89 -32.61 16.02
N VAL A 161 22.56 -33.90 15.97
CA VAL A 161 23.46 -34.99 16.40
C VAL A 161 23.78 -35.86 15.19
N ALA A 162 25.07 -36.02 14.88
CA ALA A 162 25.52 -36.88 13.79
C ALA A 162 25.51 -38.37 14.21
N LYS A 163 25.66 -39.30 13.26
CA LYS A 163 25.63 -40.75 13.55
C LYS A 163 26.76 -41.22 14.47
N ASP A 164 27.83 -40.45 14.58
CA ASP A 164 28.94 -40.67 15.51
C ASP A 164 28.61 -40.23 16.95
N GLY A 165 27.40 -39.72 17.20
CA GLY A 165 26.93 -39.30 18.52
C GLY A 165 27.41 -37.93 18.97
N ILE A 166 28.08 -37.16 18.09
CA ILE A 166 28.57 -35.82 18.41
C ILE A 166 27.50 -34.78 18.05
N GLN A 167 27.23 -33.87 19.00
CA GLN A 167 26.32 -32.75 18.79
C GLN A 167 27.05 -31.60 18.09
N VAL A 168 26.51 -31.17 16.95
CA VAL A 168 26.98 -30.01 16.19
C VAL A 168 25.98 -28.87 16.34
N LYS A 169 26.50 -27.67 16.60
CA LYS A 169 25.72 -26.43 16.73
C LYS A 169 25.99 -25.55 15.52
N ALA A 170 24.95 -25.23 14.77
CA ALA A 170 25.04 -24.44 13.55
C ALA A 170 24.20 -23.16 13.67
N ARG A 171 24.66 -22.11 12.99
CA ARG A 171 23.90 -20.88 12.79
C ARG A 171 24.04 -20.45 11.33
N ALA A 172 22.92 -20.23 10.67
CA ALA A 172 22.90 -19.85 9.27
C ALA A 172 22.42 -18.40 9.10
N ARG A 173 23.01 -17.70 8.13
CA ARG A 173 22.53 -16.39 7.68
C ARG A 173 22.10 -16.53 6.24
N VAL A 174 20.80 -16.45 6.00
CA VAL A 174 20.21 -16.65 4.68
C VAL A 174 19.85 -15.29 4.09
N THR A 175 20.40 -14.99 2.92
CA THR A 175 20.03 -13.78 2.19
C THR A 175 18.86 -14.13 1.28
N VAL A 176 17.71 -13.52 1.54
CA VAL A 176 16.49 -13.73 0.75
C VAL A 176 16.24 -12.52 -0.15
N ARG A 177 15.80 -12.81 -1.38
CA ARG A 177 15.32 -11.82 -2.33
C ARG A 177 13.88 -12.15 -2.68
N SER A 178 13.00 -11.15 -2.67
CA SER A 178 11.62 -11.34 -3.10
C SER A 178 11.54 -11.45 -4.61
N ASN A 179 10.87 -12.50 -5.09
CA ASN A 179 10.44 -12.61 -6.48
C ASN A 179 9.02 -12.02 -6.59
N LEU A 180 8.88 -10.94 -7.36
CA LEU A 180 7.61 -10.25 -7.58
C LEU A 180 6.61 -11.06 -8.41
N ASP A 181 7.07 -11.99 -9.25
CA ASP A 181 6.18 -12.84 -10.06
C ASP A 181 5.45 -13.87 -9.18
N ASN A 182 6.14 -14.40 -8.17
CA ASN A 182 5.63 -15.45 -7.27
C ASN A 182 5.44 -14.94 -5.84
N TYR A 183 5.15 -13.64 -5.66
CA TYR A 183 5.01 -13.07 -4.31
C TYR A 183 3.71 -13.51 -3.63
N VAL A 184 2.65 -13.71 -4.42
CA VAL A 184 1.36 -14.22 -3.94
C VAL A 184 1.53 -15.68 -3.52
N GLY A 185 1.27 -15.97 -2.24
CA GLY A 185 1.51 -17.30 -1.66
C GLY A 185 2.97 -17.58 -1.29
N SER A 186 3.84 -16.57 -1.31
CA SER A 186 5.23 -16.71 -0.84
C SER A 186 5.30 -17.08 0.65
N ALA A 187 6.31 -17.90 1.01
CA ALA A 187 6.57 -18.29 2.39
C ALA A 187 6.77 -17.08 3.31
N LEU A 188 6.28 -17.17 4.55
CA LEU A 188 6.59 -16.19 5.60
C LEU A 188 8.04 -16.38 6.07
N GLU A 189 8.62 -15.36 6.70
CA GLU A 189 9.98 -15.45 7.27
C GLU A 189 10.09 -16.60 8.28
N GLU A 190 9.07 -16.77 9.13
CA GLU A 190 8.97 -17.87 10.08
C GLU A 190 9.00 -19.24 9.39
N THR A 191 8.31 -19.37 8.25
CA THR A 191 8.31 -20.61 7.45
C THR A 191 9.68 -20.86 6.83
N ILE A 192 10.37 -19.82 6.36
CA ILE A 192 11.73 -19.94 5.83
C ILE A 192 12.68 -20.40 6.94
N ILE A 193 12.62 -19.78 8.12
CA ILE A 193 13.46 -20.15 9.28
C ILE A 193 13.20 -21.61 9.68
N ALA A 194 11.93 -22.02 9.75
CA ALA A 194 11.56 -23.39 10.09
C ALA A 194 12.08 -24.41 9.06
N ARG A 195 11.92 -24.13 7.75
CA ARG A 195 12.39 -25.01 6.68
C ARG A 195 13.92 -25.09 6.59
N VAL A 196 14.62 -23.97 6.77
CA VAL A 196 16.09 -23.94 6.83
C VAL A 196 16.58 -24.69 8.07
N GLY A 197 15.93 -24.50 9.22
CA GLY A 197 16.23 -25.24 10.43
C GLY A 197 16.04 -26.75 10.27
N GLU A 198 14.92 -27.17 9.70
CA GLU A 198 14.64 -28.57 9.36
C GLU A 198 15.72 -29.15 8.42
N GLY A 199 16.12 -28.40 7.39
CA GLY A 199 17.18 -28.80 6.46
C GLY A 199 18.54 -28.97 7.14
N ILE A 200 18.91 -28.05 8.03
CA ILE A 200 20.18 -28.12 8.78
C ILE A 200 20.18 -29.34 9.71
N VAL A 201 19.11 -29.55 10.48
CA VAL A 201 19.02 -30.69 11.40
C VAL A 201 19.06 -32.02 10.65
N THR A 202 18.37 -32.11 9.51
CA THR A 202 18.34 -33.33 8.68
C THR A 202 19.71 -33.62 8.08
N THR A 203 20.41 -32.59 7.59
CA THR A 203 21.75 -32.75 7.02
C THR A 203 22.75 -33.24 8.07
N ILE A 204 22.75 -32.63 9.26
CA ILE A 204 23.61 -33.05 10.39
C ILE A 204 23.28 -34.48 10.83
N GLY A 205 22.00 -34.83 10.95
CA GLY A 205 21.57 -36.17 11.35
C GLY A 205 21.88 -37.26 10.32
N SER A 206 21.96 -36.91 9.04
CA SER A 206 22.29 -37.85 7.96
C SER A 206 23.79 -38.10 7.80
N ALA A 207 24.64 -37.20 8.32
CA ALA A 207 26.10 -37.26 8.20
C ALA A 207 26.69 -38.41 9.03
N ASP A 208 27.65 -39.14 8.45
CA ASP A 208 28.30 -40.27 9.12
C ASP A 208 29.27 -39.80 10.22
N SER A 209 29.87 -38.62 10.09
CA SER A 209 30.71 -38.00 11.13
C SER A 209 30.64 -36.48 11.12
N TYR A 210 30.82 -35.87 12.30
CA TYR A 210 30.88 -34.41 12.50
C TYR A 210 31.92 -33.72 11.59
N LYS A 211 33.01 -34.40 11.22
CA LYS A 211 34.05 -33.84 10.34
C LYS A 211 33.51 -33.47 8.96
N SER A 212 32.62 -34.30 8.40
CA SER A 212 32.01 -34.04 7.09
C SER A 212 31.16 -32.77 7.09
N VAL A 213 30.47 -32.49 8.19
CA VAL A 213 29.67 -31.27 8.38
C VAL A 213 30.56 -30.03 8.51
N LEU A 214 31.71 -30.16 9.17
CA LEU A 214 32.67 -29.06 9.32
C LEU A 214 33.46 -28.77 8.04
N GLU A 215 33.67 -29.78 7.19
CA GLU A 215 34.35 -29.63 5.89
C GLU A 215 33.47 -28.93 4.84
N SER A 216 32.14 -29.06 4.94
CA SER A 216 31.19 -28.43 4.00
C SER A 216 29.91 -27.98 4.72
N PRO A 217 29.97 -26.83 5.43
CA PRO A 217 28.86 -26.28 6.21
C PRO A 217 27.75 -25.63 5.36
#